data_AF-A0A0W0VII1-F1
#
_entry.id   AF-A0A0W0VII1-F1
#
_cell.length_a   1.000
_cell.length_b   1.000
_cell.length_c   1.000
_cell.angle_alpha   90.00
_cell.angle_beta   90.00
_cell.angle_gamma   90.00
#
_symmetry.space_group_name_H-M   'P 1'
#
loop_
_entity.id
_entity.type
_entity.pdbx_description
1 polymer ?
#
loop_
_entity_poly.entity_id
_entity_poly.type
_entity_poly.pdbx_seq_one_letter_code
_entity_poly.pdbx_strand_id
1 'polypeptide(L)'
;MYEIRQHESLRLAVKLTMDISHYCKACKRLDEARKRQEPENNKKNCEENASVLKIQYRQLMKKFREEREALGCFLHGLKADLLWLDIKKKLKEQCNDEDLQEKLLKSALADYGKEDIPICHAIESLDYSFVELLKNSVDACIEKFLKSGNQEERAQLEMTIACSLHDNQLSITITDNGCGFPSKYLEHFSSYIQHEEYKDHTSSSKKIQKHEYFYGGENLGIATFLSYFLHGELLQGFKGPMKLREVEQNAVKIAFQNNCITNGAEIIMTSPLASFKPCQHNLYKSAFKGSGSIPECPLLTLPAHKFKNLKNIEPEKKGLVRSQSIFMKKTSKAEDFPAGGLSNSI
;
A
#
# COMPACT_ATOMS: atom_id res chain seq x y z
N MET A 1 18.89 -2.74 6.25
CA MET A 1 17.41 -2.64 6.21
C MET A 1 16.85 -3.88 5.56
N TYR A 2 17.22 -4.21 4.32
CA TYR A 2 16.85 -5.49 3.71
C TYR A 2 18.05 -6.23 3.11
N GLU A 3 17.85 -7.51 2.82
CA GLU A 3 18.75 -8.41 2.15
C GLU A 3 17.95 -9.40 1.29
N ILE A 4 18.45 -9.74 0.10
CA ILE A 4 17.85 -10.73 -0.80
C ILE A 4 18.89 -11.79 -1.08
N ARG A 5 18.56 -13.06 -0.82
CA ARG A 5 19.40 -14.21 -1.11
C ARG A 5 18.64 -15.24 -1.93
N GLN A 6 19.37 -16.10 -2.63
CA GLN A 6 18.78 -17.33 -3.17
C GLN A 6 18.31 -18.20 -2.00
N HIS A 7 17.19 -18.89 -2.18
CA HIS A 7 16.70 -19.82 -1.17
C HIS A 7 17.55 -21.11 -1.20
N GLU A 8 18.03 -21.57 -0.05
CA GLU A 8 19.01 -22.67 0.01
C GLU A 8 18.43 -24.03 -0.41
N SER A 9 17.14 -24.25 -0.16
CA SER A 9 16.47 -25.53 -0.40
C SER A 9 15.43 -25.53 -1.53
N LEU A 10 15.10 -24.37 -2.10
CA LEU A 10 14.06 -24.23 -3.11
C LEU A 10 14.68 -23.70 -4.39
N ARG A 11 14.44 -24.42 -5.49
CA ARG A 11 14.82 -23.97 -6.84
C ARG A 11 13.90 -22.82 -7.27
N LEU A 12 14.43 -21.87 -8.04
CA LEU A 12 13.71 -20.67 -8.50
C LEU A 12 13.02 -19.92 -7.36
N ALA A 13 13.76 -19.69 -6.28
CA ALA A 13 13.24 -19.01 -5.11
C ALA A 13 14.24 -18.01 -4.53
N VAL A 14 13.70 -16.96 -3.94
CA VAL A 14 14.48 -15.95 -3.23
C VAL A 14 13.91 -15.75 -1.82
N LYS A 15 14.80 -15.47 -0.87
CA LYS A 15 14.45 -15.05 0.48
C LYS A 15 14.79 -13.57 0.63
N LEU A 16 13.76 -12.76 0.82
CA LEU A 16 13.85 -11.38 1.30
C LEU A 16 13.86 -11.40 2.82
N THR A 17 14.81 -10.70 3.41
CA THR A 17 14.90 -10.48 4.84
C THR A 17 14.95 -8.98 5.10
N MET A 18 14.14 -8.46 6.02
CA MET A 18 14.10 -7.03 6.34
C MET A 18 14.06 -6.79 7.85
N ASP A 19 15.04 -6.04 8.35
CA ASP A 19 15.10 -5.58 9.74
C ASP A 19 14.19 -4.36 9.93
N ILE A 20 13.12 -4.55 10.71
CA ILE A 20 12.17 -3.50 11.08
C ILE A 20 12.21 -3.18 12.59
N SER A 21 13.29 -3.59 13.27
CA SER A 21 13.38 -3.55 14.73
C SER A 21 13.34 -2.14 15.30
N HIS A 22 13.91 -1.16 14.63
CA HIS A 22 13.87 0.25 15.04
C HIS A 22 12.43 0.76 15.12
N TYR A 23 11.64 0.51 14.08
CA TYR A 23 10.24 0.93 14.03
C TYR A 23 9.38 0.15 15.03
N CYS A 24 9.54 -1.18 15.12
CA CYS A 24 8.82 -1.99 16.10
C CYS A 24 9.08 -1.56 17.55
N LYS A 25 10.34 -1.25 17.90
CA LYS A 25 10.70 -0.68 19.21
C LYS A 25 10.05 0.70 19.42
N ALA A 26 9.96 1.54 18.39
CA ALA A 26 9.26 2.81 18.48
C ALA A 26 7.76 2.64 18.73
N CYS A 27 7.10 1.70 18.02
CA CYS A 27 5.70 1.33 18.25
C CYS A 27 5.47 0.87 19.69
N LYS A 28 6.30 -0.04 20.20
CA LYS A 28 6.19 -0.57 21.56
C LYS A 28 6.34 0.52 22.62
N ARG A 29 7.33 1.41 22.49
CA ARG A 29 7.51 2.54 23.42
C ARG A 29 6.28 3.44 23.43
N LEU A 30 5.69 3.72 22.26
CA LEU A 30 4.49 4.54 22.15
C LEU A 30 3.27 3.87 22.80
N ASP A 31 3.07 2.56 22.55
CA ASP A 31 2.00 1.77 23.15
C ASP A 31 2.09 1.73 24.68
N GLU A 32 3.29 1.49 25.22
CA GLU A 32 3.55 1.52 26.67
C GLU A 32 3.29 2.91 27.28
N ALA A 33 3.70 3.98 26.60
CA ALA A 33 3.48 5.35 27.10
C ALA A 33 1.99 5.70 27.16
N ARG A 34 1.17 5.16 26.24
CA ARG A 34 -0.29 5.34 26.27
C ARG A 34 -0.95 4.59 27.40
N LYS A 35 -0.58 3.32 27.61
CA LYS A 35 -1.08 2.53 28.73
C LYS A 35 -0.78 3.19 30.08
N ARG A 36 0.34 3.92 30.20
CA ARG A 36 0.68 4.73 31.39
C ARG A 36 -0.10 6.04 31.52
N GLN A 37 -0.68 6.55 30.44
CA GLN A 37 -1.50 7.77 30.42
C GLN A 37 -2.99 7.49 30.59
N GLU A 38 -3.44 6.26 30.33
CA GLU A 38 -4.79 5.84 30.68
C GLU A 38 -4.95 5.99 32.20
N PRO A 39 -5.87 6.86 32.67
CA PRO A 39 -6.01 7.13 34.08
C PRO A 39 -6.44 5.84 34.76
N GLU A 40 -5.56 5.27 35.59
CA GLU A 40 -6.05 4.44 36.68
C GLU A 40 -7.05 5.31 37.45
N ASN A 41 -8.30 4.84 37.55
CA ASN A 41 -9.46 5.55 38.09
C ASN A 41 -9.31 6.06 39.55
N ASN A 42 -8.12 6.07 40.12
CA ASN A 42 -7.82 6.54 41.46
C ASN A 42 -6.46 7.23 41.51
N LYS A 43 -6.43 8.56 41.35
CA LYS A 43 -5.74 9.49 42.27
C LYS A 43 -5.78 10.94 41.77
N LYS A 44 -6.48 11.79 42.53
CA LYS A 44 -6.18 13.21 42.64
C LYS A 44 -4.76 13.34 43.19
N ASN A 45 -3.76 13.59 42.34
CA ASN A 45 -2.53 14.29 42.74
C ASN A 45 -1.66 14.68 41.53
N CYS A 46 -1.23 15.94 41.57
CA CYS A 46 -0.14 16.59 40.83
C CYS A 46 -0.37 16.97 39.35
N GLU A 47 -0.85 18.20 39.15
CA GLU A 47 -0.82 18.94 37.88
C GLU A 47 0.61 19.11 37.32
N GLU A 48 1.64 19.23 38.17
CA GLU A 48 3.04 19.31 37.74
C GLU A 48 3.54 18.04 37.03
N ASN A 49 3.19 16.86 37.54
CA ASN A 49 3.56 15.58 36.92
C ASN A 49 2.88 15.38 35.55
N ALA A 50 1.66 15.89 35.39
CA ALA A 50 0.94 15.83 34.12
C ALA A 50 1.63 16.64 33.01
N SER A 51 2.21 17.80 33.35
CA SER A 51 2.94 18.64 32.40
C SER A 51 4.22 17.96 31.87
N VAL A 52 4.98 17.31 32.75
CA VAL A 52 6.20 16.58 32.42
C VAL A 52 5.89 15.36 31.55
N LEU A 53 4.88 14.57 31.91
CA LEU A 53 4.42 13.42 31.11
C LEU A 53 3.96 13.83 29.71
N LYS A 54 3.30 14.98 29.59
CA LYS A 54 2.87 15.54 28.29
C LYS A 54 4.06 15.95 27.42
N ILE A 55 5.11 16.54 28.00
CA ILE A 55 6.35 16.88 27.28
C ILE A 55 7.07 15.62 26.81
N GLN A 56 7.23 14.62 27.69
CA GLN A 56 7.86 13.34 27.34
C GLN A 56 7.11 12.61 26.23
N TYR A 57 5.78 12.59 26.29
CA TYR A 57 4.95 11.98 25.24
C TYR A 57 5.09 12.70 23.90
N ARG A 58 5.16 14.04 23.88
CA ARG A 58 5.40 14.80 22.65
C ARG A 58 6.76 14.45 22.02
N GLN A 59 7.81 14.34 22.83
CA GLN A 59 9.13 13.93 22.36
C GLN A 59 9.13 12.51 21.81
N LEU A 60 8.41 11.59 22.48
CA LEU A 60 8.24 10.22 22.02
C LEU A 60 7.48 10.14 20.70
N MET A 61 6.38 10.90 20.56
CA MET A 61 5.61 11.02 19.32
C MET A 61 6.45 11.57 18.18
N LYS A 62 7.35 12.53 18.44
CA LYS A 62 8.27 13.06 17.44
C LYS A 62 9.22 11.94 16.94
N LYS A 63 9.89 11.24 17.85
CA LYS A 63 10.78 10.12 17.51
C LYS A 63 10.03 9.00 16.78
N PHE A 64 8.82 8.67 17.22
CA PHE A 64 7.97 7.71 16.54
C PHE A 64 7.68 8.11 15.08
N ARG A 65 7.35 9.38 14.84
CA ARG A 65 7.10 9.88 13.48
C ARG A 65 8.34 9.82 12.60
N GLU A 66 9.53 10.13 13.14
CA GLU A 66 10.80 10.01 12.41
C GLU A 66 11.05 8.57 11.96
N GLU A 67 10.84 7.60 12.85
CA GLU A 67 10.99 6.17 12.53
C GLU A 67 9.92 5.68 11.53
N ARG A 68 8.68 6.16 11.68
CA ARG A 68 7.58 5.87 10.73
C ARG A 68 7.87 6.44 9.35
N GLU A 69 8.39 7.67 9.28
CA GLU A 69 8.74 8.32 8.02
C GLU A 69 9.90 7.59 7.34
N ALA A 70 10.93 7.18 8.09
CA ALA A 70 12.06 6.44 7.54
C ALA A 70 11.64 5.12 6.87
N LEU A 71 10.82 4.30 7.55
CA LEU A 71 10.28 3.06 6.98
C LEU A 71 9.21 3.36 5.89
N GLY A 72 8.39 4.38 6.08
CA GLY A 72 7.40 4.83 5.09
C GLY A 72 8.05 5.24 3.76
N CYS A 73 9.13 6.01 3.78
CA CYS A 73 9.90 6.40 2.59
C CYS A 73 10.52 5.19 1.88
N PHE A 74 10.84 4.12 2.62
CA PHE A 74 11.26 2.86 2.01
C PHE A 74 10.09 2.16 1.30
N LEU A 75 8.92 2.07 1.95
CA LEU A 75 7.75 1.34 1.46
C LEU A 75 6.91 2.06 0.40
N HIS A 76 7.02 3.38 0.24
CA HIS A 76 6.20 4.19 -0.69
C HIS A 76 7.03 4.88 -1.78
N GLY A 77 8.33 4.64 -1.83
CA GLY A 77 9.23 5.29 -2.78
C GLY A 77 9.84 4.31 -3.77
N LEU A 78 10.66 4.87 -4.67
CA LEU A 78 11.46 4.15 -5.67
C LEU A 78 12.20 2.92 -5.11
N LYS A 79 12.53 2.91 -3.81
CA LYS A 79 13.23 1.81 -3.16
C LYS A 79 12.44 0.50 -3.15
N ALA A 80 11.12 0.54 -3.03
CA ALA A 80 10.33 -0.68 -3.03
C ALA A 80 10.12 -1.22 -4.46
N ASP A 81 10.08 -0.35 -5.46
CA ASP A 81 10.10 -0.77 -6.87
C ASP A 81 11.45 -1.42 -7.22
N LEU A 82 12.55 -0.81 -6.77
CA LEU A 82 13.90 -1.37 -6.90
C LEU A 82 14.02 -2.73 -6.19
N LEU A 83 13.35 -2.91 -5.05
CA LEU A 83 13.33 -4.19 -4.33
C LEU A 83 12.70 -5.31 -5.19
N TRP A 84 11.58 -5.03 -5.86
CA TRP A 84 10.97 -6.01 -6.76
C TRP A 84 11.87 -6.30 -7.98
N LEU A 85 12.53 -5.28 -8.53
CA LEU A 85 13.51 -5.47 -9.61
C LEU A 85 14.69 -6.36 -9.17
N ASP A 86 15.21 -6.16 -7.96
CA ASP A 86 16.27 -7.00 -7.40
C ASP A 86 15.81 -8.47 -7.21
N ILE A 87 14.56 -8.68 -6.79
CA ILE A 87 13.93 -10.01 -6.70
C ILE A 87 13.85 -10.66 -8.08
N LYS A 88 13.32 -9.96 -9.09
CA LYS A 88 13.23 -10.47 -10.47
C LYS A 88 14.59 -10.85 -11.02
N LYS A 89 15.60 -9.99 -10.81
CA LYS A 89 16.98 -10.27 -11.21
C LYS A 89 17.52 -11.55 -10.57
N LYS A 90 17.30 -11.74 -9.26
CA LYS A 90 17.76 -12.93 -8.54
C LYS A 90 17.03 -14.21 -8.95
N LEU A 91 15.76 -14.12 -9.32
CA LEU A 91 15.02 -15.25 -9.89
C LEU A 91 15.52 -15.57 -11.31
N LYS A 92 15.75 -14.54 -12.13
CA LYS A 92 16.26 -14.66 -13.50
C LYS A 92 17.64 -15.32 -13.57
N GLU A 93 18.51 -15.01 -12.61
CA GLU A 93 19.85 -15.62 -12.46
C GLU A 93 19.78 -17.15 -12.18
N GLN A 94 18.64 -17.67 -11.71
CA GLN A 94 18.45 -19.08 -11.41
C GLN A 94 17.85 -19.88 -12.58
N CYS A 95 17.36 -19.22 -13.64
CA CYS A 95 16.74 -19.88 -14.77
C CYS A 95 17.76 -20.62 -15.64
N ASN A 96 17.42 -21.86 -16.00
CA ASN A 96 18.13 -22.71 -16.93
C ASN A 96 17.82 -22.32 -18.39
N ASP A 97 18.84 -22.00 -19.17
CA ASP A 97 18.69 -21.60 -20.57
C ASP A 97 18.33 -22.76 -21.51
N GLU A 98 18.57 -24.00 -21.08
CA GLU A 98 18.23 -25.22 -21.83
C GLU A 98 16.76 -25.65 -21.66
N ASP A 99 16.09 -25.15 -20.60
CA ASP A 99 14.67 -25.42 -20.38
C ASP A 99 13.81 -24.34 -21.05
N LEU A 100 12.90 -24.75 -21.94
CA LEU A 100 12.08 -23.81 -22.70
C LEU A 100 11.17 -22.96 -21.82
N GLN A 101 10.58 -23.52 -20.76
CA GLN A 101 9.69 -22.80 -19.85
C GLN A 101 10.47 -21.84 -18.97
N GLU A 102 11.61 -22.26 -18.43
CA GLU A 102 12.50 -21.38 -17.66
C GLU A 102 13.09 -20.26 -18.54
N LYS A 103 13.35 -20.51 -19.83
CA LYS A 103 13.76 -19.47 -20.78
C LYS A 103 12.66 -18.43 -21.03
N LEU A 104 11.40 -18.87 -21.14
CA LEU A 104 10.24 -17.96 -21.21
C LEU A 104 10.10 -17.14 -19.92
N LEU A 105 10.22 -17.79 -18.76
CA LEU A 105 10.23 -17.11 -17.47
C LEU A 105 11.37 -16.09 -17.37
N LYS A 106 12.58 -16.45 -17.78
CA LYS A 106 13.76 -15.57 -17.81
C LYS A 106 13.52 -14.32 -18.66
N SER A 107 12.78 -14.46 -19.76
CA SER A 107 12.35 -13.34 -20.59
C SER A 107 11.32 -12.47 -19.88
N ALA A 108 10.32 -13.06 -19.22
CA ALA A 108 9.29 -12.33 -18.47
C ALA A 108 9.84 -11.60 -17.23
N LEU A 109 10.92 -12.10 -16.63
CA LEU A 109 11.64 -11.47 -15.51
C LEU A 109 12.62 -10.37 -15.94
N ALA A 110 12.77 -10.10 -17.25
CA ALA A 110 13.68 -9.07 -17.72
C ALA A 110 13.18 -7.66 -17.36
N ASP A 111 14.12 -6.70 -17.31
CA ASP A 111 13.86 -5.34 -16.85
C ASP A 111 12.79 -4.63 -17.70
N TYR A 112 12.02 -3.78 -17.02
CA TYR A 112 11.09 -2.83 -17.64
C TYR A 112 11.78 -2.00 -18.73
N GLY A 113 11.13 -1.81 -19.88
CA GLY A 113 11.57 -0.85 -20.90
C GLY A 113 11.86 -1.42 -22.29
N LYS A 114 11.61 -2.72 -22.52
CA LYS A 114 11.48 -3.25 -23.90
C LYS A 114 10.00 -3.43 -24.18
N GLU A 115 9.41 -2.46 -24.89
CA GLU A 115 7.96 -2.30 -25.11
C GLU A 115 7.26 -3.50 -25.77
N ASP A 116 8.01 -4.50 -26.25
CA ASP A 116 7.48 -5.64 -27.02
C ASP A 116 7.64 -7.02 -26.35
N ILE A 117 8.16 -7.09 -25.12
CA ILE A 117 8.32 -8.40 -24.46
C ILE A 117 7.01 -8.78 -23.75
N PRO A 118 6.35 -9.89 -24.13
CA PRO A 118 5.17 -10.36 -23.41
C PRO A 118 5.55 -10.75 -21.98
N ILE A 119 4.90 -10.12 -21.01
CA ILE A 119 5.09 -10.39 -19.57
C ILE A 119 4.00 -11.36 -19.12
N CYS A 120 4.39 -12.40 -18.37
CA CYS A 120 3.43 -13.30 -17.73
C CYS A 120 2.55 -12.53 -16.73
N HIS A 121 1.25 -12.78 -16.74
CA HIS A 121 0.26 -11.99 -15.99
C HIS A 121 0.51 -11.97 -14.48
N ALA A 122 0.98 -13.06 -13.88
CA ALA A 122 1.35 -13.08 -12.46
C ALA A 122 2.52 -12.13 -12.14
N ILE A 123 3.54 -12.07 -13.00
CA ILE A 123 4.68 -11.15 -12.85
C ILE A 123 4.21 -9.71 -13.04
N GLU A 124 3.44 -9.44 -14.10
CA GLU A 124 2.90 -8.11 -14.37
C GLU A 124 2.00 -7.64 -13.21
N SER A 125 1.19 -8.52 -12.63
CA SER A 125 0.36 -8.18 -11.47
C SER A 125 1.20 -7.77 -10.27
N LEU A 126 2.31 -8.48 -10.01
CA LEU A 126 3.25 -8.11 -8.97
C LEU A 126 4.00 -6.82 -9.26
N ASP A 127 4.27 -6.49 -10.52
CA ASP A 127 4.83 -5.18 -10.87
C ASP A 127 3.94 -4.03 -10.38
N TYR A 128 2.62 -4.19 -10.37
CA TYR A 128 1.68 -3.19 -9.86
C TYR A 128 1.41 -3.27 -8.35
N SER A 129 1.54 -4.45 -7.74
CA SER A 129 0.99 -4.68 -6.40
C SER A 129 1.99 -5.19 -5.36
N PHE A 130 3.24 -5.49 -5.72
CA PHE A 130 4.22 -6.07 -4.80
C PHE A 130 4.41 -5.21 -3.55
N VAL A 131 4.48 -3.89 -3.71
CA VAL A 131 4.58 -2.92 -2.61
C VAL A 131 3.43 -3.08 -1.60
N GLU A 132 2.21 -3.29 -2.08
CA GLU A 132 1.04 -3.43 -1.20
C GLU A 132 1.07 -4.75 -0.43
N LEU A 133 1.55 -5.82 -1.07
CA LEU A 133 1.78 -7.10 -0.39
C LEU A 133 2.88 -6.96 0.67
N LEU A 134 3.98 -6.27 0.35
CA LEU A 134 5.06 -5.99 1.28
C LEU A 134 4.60 -5.17 2.49
N LYS A 135 3.80 -4.12 2.28
CA LYS A 135 3.20 -3.32 3.36
C LYS A 135 2.35 -4.19 4.28
N ASN A 136 1.55 -5.10 3.72
CA ASN A 136 0.72 -6.02 4.51
C ASN A 136 1.57 -6.96 5.37
N SER A 137 2.65 -7.53 4.83
CA SER A 137 3.57 -8.39 5.60
C SER A 137 4.32 -7.62 6.68
N VAL A 138 4.72 -6.37 6.41
CA VAL A 138 5.31 -5.47 7.42
C VAL A 138 4.34 -5.20 8.55
N ASP A 139 3.10 -4.85 8.23
CA ASP A 139 2.06 -4.63 9.23
C ASP A 139 1.83 -5.87 10.10
N ALA A 140 1.79 -7.06 9.48
CA ALA A 140 1.61 -8.32 10.18
C ALA A 140 2.79 -8.61 11.14
N CYS A 141 4.01 -8.30 10.72
CA CYS A 141 5.20 -8.43 11.57
C CYS A 141 5.18 -7.45 12.75
N ILE A 142 4.75 -6.20 12.54
CA ILE A 142 4.56 -5.21 13.61
C ILE A 142 3.49 -5.69 14.59
N GLU A 143 2.35 -6.18 14.08
CA GLU A 143 1.25 -6.67 14.92
C GLU A 143 1.69 -7.85 15.79
N LYS A 144 2.43 -8.80 15.21
CA LYS A 144 3.02 -9.94 15.91
C LYS A 144 3.93 -9.46 17.06
N PHE A 145 4.89 -8.58 16.75
CA PHE A 145 5.81 -8.02 17.73
C PHE A 145 5.12 -7.27 18.89
N LEU A 146 4.03 -6.55 18.60
CA LEU A 146 3.28 -5.84 19.64
C LEU A 146 2.45 -6.79 20.53
N LYS A 147 2.04 -7.96 20.02
CA LYS A 147 1.26 -8.96 20.77
C LYS A 147 2.11 -9.84 21.67
N SER A 148 3.36 -10.09 21.32
CA SER A 148 4.24 -11.03 22.05
C SER A 148 4.75 -10.53 23.41
N GLY A 149 4.44 -9.29 23.79
CA GLY A 149 4.32 -8.87 25.19
C GLY A 149 5.59 -8.84 26.05
N ASN A 150 6.76 -9.29 25.55
CA ASN A 150 8.14 -9.16 26.07
C ASN A 150 9.09 -10.27 25.57
N GLN A 151 8.62 -11.22 24.76
CA GLN A 151 9.52 -12.20 24.15
C GLN A 151 10.46 -11.54 23.13
N GLU A 152 11.65 -12.11 22.96
CA GLU A 152 12.65 -11.75 21.94
C GLU A 152 12.15 -12.09 20.52
N GLU A 153 10.88 -11.81 20.21
CA GLU A 153 10.43 -11.91 18.83
C GLU A 153 11.28 -10.98 17.99
N ARG A 154 12.00 -11.60 17.06
CA ARG A 154 12.86 -10.88 16.14
C ARG A 154 11.96 -10.01 15.28
N ALA A 155 12.10 -8.70 15.43
CA ALA A 155 11.43 -7.70 14.59
C ALA A 155 12.06 -7.67 13.19
N GLN A 156 11.90 -8.79 12.49
CA GLN A 156 12.48 -9.07 11.19
C GLN A 156 11.41 -9.74 10.33
N LEU A 157 11.10 -9.12 9.21
CA LEU A 157 10.30 -9.73 8.17
C LEU A 157 11.20 -10.70 7.38
N GLU A 158 10.75 -11.94 7.27
CA GLU A 158 11.28 -12.90 6.31
C GLU A 158 10.17 -13.23 5.32
N MET A 159 10.46 -13.09 4.03
CA MET A 159 9.54 -13.36 2.95
C MET A 159 10.23 -14.22 1.90
N THR A 160 9.60 -15.33 1.51
CA THR A 160 10.09 -16.17 0.41
C THR A 160 9.18 -15.97 -0.80
N ILE A 161 9.80 -15.72 -1.96
CA ILE A 161 9.11 -15.68 -3.25
C ILE A 161 9.66 -16.85 -4.08
N ALA A 162 8.81 -17.81 -4.41
CA ALA A 162 9.16 -19.00 -5.16
C ALA A 162 8.34 -19.10 -6.45
N CYS A 163 8.99 -19.49 -7.54
CA CYS A 163 8.35 -19.75 -8.82
C CYS A 163 8.35 -21.25 -9.10
N SER A 164 7.22 -21.77 -9.57
CA SER A 164 7.12 -23.12 -10.13
C SER A 164 6.47 -23.09 -11.50
N LEU A 165 6.95 -23.97 -12.38
CA LEU A 165 6.52 -24.09 -13.77
C LEU A 165 5.89 -25.46 -13.98
N HIS A 166 4.69 -25.49 -14.52
CA HIS A 166 3.97 -26.73 -14.83
C HIS A 166 2.97 -26.48 -15.97
N ASP A 167 2.94 -27.34 -16.99
CA ASP A 167 1.98 -27.26 -18.11
C ASP A 167 1.83 -25.86 -18.73
N ASN A 168 2.94 -25.16 -18.99
CA ASN A 168 2.96 -23.79 -19.49
C ASN A 168 2.29 -22.75 -18.58
N GLN A 169 2.15 -23.06 -17.29
CA GLN A 169 1.69 -22.15 -16.25
C GLN A 169 2.87 -21.78 -15.34
N LEU A 170 2.85 -20.53 -14.91
CA LEU A 170 3.69 -20.03 -13.82
C LEU A 170 2.83 -19.96 -12.57
N SER A 171 3.30 -20.59 -11.49
CA SER A 171 2.81 -20.32 -10.14
C SER A 171 3.86 -19.55 -9.36
N ILE A 172 3.46 -18.45 -8.74
CA ILE A 172 4.28 -17.68 -7.81
C ILE A 172 3.69 -17.85 -6.43
N THR A 173 4.51 -18.33 -5.49
CA THR A 173 4.16 -18.45 -4.08
C THR A 173 4.93 -17.42 -3.28
N ILE A 174 4.22 -16.58 -2.54
CA ILE A 174 4.80 -15.60 -1.60
C ILE A 174 4.42 -16.04 -0.20
N THR A 175 5.42 -16.34 0.63
CA THR A 175 5.23 -16.65 2.07
C THR A 175 5.91 -15.61 2.92
N ASP A 176 5.33 -15.29 4.08
CA ASP A 176 5.98 -14.45 5.09
C ASP A 176 5.98 -15.10 6.48
N ASN A 177 6.75 -14.53 7.41
CA ASN A 177 6.80 -14.95 8.82
C ASN A 177 5.94 -14.07 9.76
N GLY A 178 4.92 -13.40 9.22
CA GLY A 178 4.01 -12.51 9.95
C GLY A 178 3.05 -13.26 10.87
N CYS A 179 1.81 -12.78 10.97
CA CYS A 179 0.74 -13.38 11.78
C CYS A 179 -0.32 -14.15 10.97
N GLY A 180 -0.09 -14.33 9.66
CA GLY A 180 -1.06 -14.95 8.75
C GLY A 180 -2.35 -14.16 8.60
N PHE A 181 -3.32 -14.77 7.94
CA PHE A 181 -4.69 -14.31 7.80
C PHE A 181 -5.58 -14.81 8.95
N PRO A 182 -6.55 -14.00 9.41
CA PRO A 182 -7.57 -14.47 10.34
C PRO A 182 -8.38 -15.65 9.75
N SER A 183 -8.69 -16.68 10.54
CA SER A 183 -9.41 -17.87 10.05
C SER A 183 -10.74 -17.53 9.38
N LYS A 184 -11.52 -16.62 9.97
CA LYS A 184 -12.78 -16.13 9.38
C LYS A 184 -12.59 -15.51 8.00
N TYR A 185 -11.48 -14.82 7.76
CA TYR A 185 -11.19 -14.26 6.44
C TYR A 185 -10.97 -15.38 5.42
N LEU A 186 -10.23 -16.43 5.79
CA LEU A 186 -9.96 -17.58 4.91
C LEU A 186 -11.24 -18.40 4.62
N GLU A 187 -12.09 -18.62 5.64
CA GLU A 187 -13.37 -19.31 5.49
C GLU A 187 -14.31 -18.62 4.48
N HIS A 188 -14.27 -17.29 4.42
CA HIS A 188 -15.09 -16.50 3.50
C HIS A 188 -14.38 -16.17 2.18
N PHE A 189 -13.09 -16.46 2.02
CA PHE A 189 -12.30 -15.98 0.90
C PHE A 189 -12.82 -16.47 -0.46
N SER A 190 -13.24 -17.73 -0.57
CA SER A 190 -13.80 -18.27 -1.82
C SER A 190 -15.07 -17.52 -2.25
N SER A 191 -15.96 -17.24 -1.29
CA SER A 191 -17.19 -16.45 -1.51
C SER A 191 -16.85 -15.02 -1.90
N TYR A 192 -15.91 -14.40 -1.19
CA TYR A 192 -15.42 -13.04 -1.43
C TYR A 192 -14.88 -12.84 -2.84
N ILE A 193 -14.19 -13.85 -3.39
CA ILE A 193 -13.71 -13.84 -4.78
C ILE A 193 -14.86 -14.12 -5.76
N GLN A 194 -15.69 -15.13 -5.50
CA GLN A 194 -16.79 -15.53 -6.38
C GLN A 194 -17.83 -14.42 -6.59
N HIS A 195 -18.11 -13.64 -5.56
CA HIS A 195 -19.06 -12.54 -5.59
C HIS A 195 -18.42 -11.18 -5.87
N GLU A 196 -17.12 -11.14 -6.19
CA GLU A 196 -16.36 -9.91 -6.46
C GLU A 196 -16.46 -8.85 -5.35
N GLU A 197 -16.70 -9.27 -4.11
CA GLU A 197 -16.91 -8.40 -2.94
C GLU A 197 -15.68 -7.51 -2.66
N TYR A 198 -14.51 -7.88 -3.16
CA TYR A 198 -13.30 -7.06 -3.05
C TYR A 198 -13.34 -5.77 -3.88
N LYS A 199 -14.25 -5.67 -4.87
CA LYS A 199 -14.49 -4.43 -5.61
C LYS A 199 -15.31 -3.43 -4.79
N ASP A 200 -16.06 -3.91 -3.79
CA ASP A 200 -16.87 -3.08 -2.91
C ASP A 200 -16.00 -2.52 -1.78
N HIS A 201 -15.46 -1.31 -1.99
CA HIS A 201 -14.61 -0.58 -1.03
C HIS A 201 -15.31 -0.13 0.27
N THR A 202 -16.40 -0.77 0.66
CA THR A 202 -17.29 -0.34 1.74
C THR A 202 -16.81 -0.77 3.12
N SER A 203 -15.95 -1.80 3.20
CA SER A 203 -15.49 -2.34 4.48
C SER A 203 -14.12 -1.80 4.87
N SER A 204 -14.11 -1.04 5.96
CA SER A 204 -12.93 -0.41 6.53
C SER A 204 -12.30 -1.39 7.54
N SER A 205 -10.99 -1.71 7.44
CA SER A 205 -10.39 -2.73 8.33
C SER A 205 -10.30 -2.27 9.80
N LYS A 206 -10.26 -3.21 10.76
CA LYS A 206 -10.03 -2.89 12.18
C LYS A 206 -8.69 -2.18 12.43
N LYS A 207 -7.74 -2.24 11.48
CA LYS A 207 -6.46 -1.50 11.53
C LYS A 207 -6.67 0.02 11.57
N ILE A 208 -7.83 0.51 11.12
CA ILE A 208 -8.18 1.94 11.13
C ILE A 208 -8.16 2.52 12.54
N GLN A 209 -8.53 1.72 13.54
CA GLN A 209 -8.51 2.13 14.95
C GLN A 209 -7.06 2.25 15.49
N LYS A 210 -6.08 1.66 14.81
CA LYS A 210 -4.65 1.66 15.15
C LYS A 210 -3.78 2.23 14.02
N HIS A 211 -4.37 3.11 13.20
CA HIS A 211 -3.79 3.63 11.95
C HIS A 211 -2.37 4.19 12.04
N GLU A 212 -1.95 4.63 13.23
CA GLU A 212 -0.64 5.24 13.36
C GLU A 212 0.51 4.24 13.26
N TYR A 213 0.29 2.96 13.60
CA TYR A 213 1.34 1.94 13.59
C TYR A 213 1.47 1.28 12.22
N PHE A 214 0.34 1.12 11.53
CA PHE A 214 0.24 0.34 10.31
C PHE A 214 0.31 1.22 9.07
N TYR A 215 0.81 0.66 7.97
CA TYR A 215 0.84 1.32 6.66
C TYR A 215 -0.38 0.97 5.82
N GLY A 216 -0.99 -0.20 6.05
CA GLY A 216 -2.29 -0.56 5.51
C GLY A 216 -3.46 0.03 6.30
N GLY A 217 -4.68 -0.17 5.79
CA GLY A 217 -5.91 0.16 6.52
C GLY A 217 -7.14 0.36 5.66
N GLU A 218 -6.94 0.81 4.41
CA GLU A 218 -8.03 1.15 3.49
C GLU A 218 -8.51 -0.02 2.63
N ASN A 219 -7.93 -1.22 2.77
CA ASN A 219 -8.24 -2.44 2.00
C ASN A 219 -8.09 -2.30 0.46
N LEU A 220 -7.60 -1.17 -0.04
CA LEU A 220 -7.43 -0.91 -1.48
C LEU A 220 -6.31 -1.73 -2.14
N GLY A 221 -5.22 -2.03 -1.41
CA GLY A 221 -4.07 -2.73 -1.97
C GLY A 221 -4.42 -4.15 -2.45
N ILE A 222 -5.03 -4.97 -1.56
CA ILE A 222 -5.48 -6.31 -1.92
C ILE A 222 -6.62 -6.24 -2.96
N ALA A 223 -7.57 -5.31 -2.82
CA ALA A 223 -8.66 -5.14 -3.79
C ALA A 223 -8.14 -4.86 -5.21
N THR A 224 -7.18 -3.94 -5.34
CA THR A 224 -6.58 -3.59 -6.64
C THR A 224 -5.78 -4.75 -7.20
N PHE A 225 -4.99 -5.43 -6.35
CA PHE A 225 -4.27 -6.64 -6.75
C PHE A 225 -5.21 -7.72 -7.29
N LEU A 226 -6.27 -8.05 -6.55
CA LEU A 226 -7.25 -9.07 -6.95
C LEU A 226 -7.97 -8.67 -8.24
N SER A 227 -8.41 -7.41 -8.34
CA SER A 227 -9.06 -6.87 -9.54
C SER A 227 -8.17 -6.98 -10.78
N TYR A 228 -6.89 -6.63 -10.63
CA TYR A 228 -5.95 -6.71 -11.73
C TYR A 228 -5.62 -8.16 -12.08
N PHE A 229 -5.33 -9.00 -11.08
CA PHE A 229 -4.95 -10.39 -11.31
C PHE A 229 -6.11 -11.21 -11.89
N LEU A 230 -7.34 -11.06 -11.38
CA LEU A 230 -8.49 -11.87 -11.79
C LEU A 230 -9.18 -11.37 -13.07
N HIS A 231 -9.18 -10.05 -13.30
CA HIS A 231 -9.97 -9.46 -14.40
C HIS A 231 -9.16 -8.55 -15.33
N GLY A 232 -7.88 -8.31 -15.02
CA GLY A 232 -7.07 -7.34 -15.76
C GLY A 232 -7.50 -5.90 -15.52
N GLU A 233 -8.18 -5.60 -14.41
CA GLU A 233 -8.79 -4.30 -14.12
C GLU A 233 -8.03 -3.54 -13.02
N LEU A 234 -7.55 -2.33 -13.32
CA LEU A 234 -7.02 -1.42 -12.31
C LEU A 234 -8.14 -0.58 -11.68
N LEU A 235 -8.24 -0.60 -10.35
CA LEU A 235 -9.19 0.22 -9.61
C LEU A 235 -8.64 1.65 -9.43
N GLN A 236 -9.16 2.62 -10.18
CA GLN A 236 -8.74 4.02 -10.12
C GLN A 236 -9.76 4.91 -9.41
N GLY A 237 -9.97 4.69 -8.10
CA GLY A 237 -10.84 5.53 -7.27
C GLY A 237 -12.19 5.84 -7.92
N PHE A 238 -12.55 7.13 -8.05
CA PHE A 238 -13.84 7.57 -8.58
C PHE A 238 -14.07 7.34 -10.09
N LYS A 239 -13.05 6.95 -10.86
CA LYS A 239 -13.16 6.78 -12.32
C LYS A 239 -13.65 5.40 -12.74
N GLY A 240 -13.93 4.53 -11.78
CA GLY A 240 -14.29 3.13 -12.04
C GLY A 240 -13.07 2.27 -12.43
N PRO A 241 -13.27 0.97 -12.65
CA PRO A 241 -12.23 0.05 -13.07
C PRO A 241 -11.75 0.35 -14.50
N MET A 242 -10.44 0.31 -14.72
CA MET A 242 -9.81 0.43 -16.04
C MET A 242 -9.28 -0.94 -16.47
N LYS A 243 -9.90 -1.55 -17.49
CA LYS A 243 -9.48 -2.85 -18.03
C LYS A 243 -8.23 -2.74 -18.90
N LEU A 244 -7.11 -3.31 -18.46
CA LEU A 244 -5.84 -3.31 -19.19
C LEU A 244 -5.60 -4.61 -19.96
N ARG A 245 -6.10 -5.73 -19.44
CA ARG A 245 -5.87 -7.07 -20.02
C ARG A 245 -7.20 -7.80 -20.22
N GLU A 246 -7.26 -8.61 -21.27
CA GLU A 246 -8.35 -9.58 -21.45
C GLU A 246 -7.99 -10.89 -20.74
N VAL A 247 -8.40 -11.00 -19.48
CA VAL A 247 -8.24 -12.22 -18.68
C VAL A 247 -9.44 -13.12 -18.90
N GLU A 248 -9.20 -14.33 -19.42
CA GLU A 248 -10.24 -15.33 -19.65
C GLU A 248 -10.71 -15.96 -18.32
N GLN A 249 -11.97 -16.38 -18.28
CA GLN A 249 -12.54 -17.04 -17.09
C GLN A 249 -11.75 -18.32 -16.76
N ASN A 250 -11.37 -18.48 -15.50
CA ASN A 250 -10.58 -19.61 -14.98
C ASN A 250 -9.16 -19.75 -15.57
N ALA A 251 -8.68 -18.79 -16.36
CA ALA A 251 -7.32 -18.81 -16.87
C ALA A 251 -6.26 -18.55 -15.78
N VAL A 252 -6.68 -17.91 -14.69
CA VAL A 252 -5.86 -17.63 -13.52
C VAL A 252 -6.45 -18.27 -12.28
N LYS A 253 -5.61 -18.56 -11.28
CA LYS A 253 -6.03 -19.07 -9.97
C LYS A 253 -5.29 -18.33 -8.88
N ILE A 254 -5.97 -18.08 -7.76
CA ILE A 254 -5.36 -17.47 -6.59
C ILE A 254 -5.83 -18.16 -5.32
N ALA A 255 -4.90 -18.39 -4.39
CA ALA A 255 -5.18 -18.95 -3.09
C ALA A 255 -4.47 -18.13 -2.01
N PHE A 256 -5.19 -17.89 -0.90
CA PHE A 256 -4.67 -17.26 0.30
C PHE A 256 -4.79 -18.30 1.42
N GLN A 257 -3.71 -18.53 2.15
CA GLN A 257 -3.70 -19.48 3.26
C GLN A 257 -2.68 -19.10 4.32
N ASN A 258 -2.74 -19.78 5.47
CA ASN A 258 -1.73 -19.65 6.52
C ASN A 258 -0.66 -20.73 6.33
N ASN A 259 0.59 -20.32 6.40
CA ASN A 259 1.72 -21.24 6.29
C ASN A 259 2.14 -21.70 7.69
N CYS A 260 1.98 -22.99 7.97
CA CYS A 260 2.27 -23.57 9.28
C CYS A 260 3.76 -23.62 9.63
N ILE A 261 4.65 -23.55 8.63
CA ILE A 261 6.11 -23.61 8.84
C ILE A 261 6.60 -22.25 9.35
N THR A 262 6.14 -21.17 8.72
CA THR A 262 6.54 -19.79 9.04
C THR A 262 5.64 -19.14 10.08
N ASN A 263 4.48 -19.75 10.37
CA ASN A 263 3.39 -19.16 11.13
C ASN A 263 2.90 -17.81 10.56
N GLY A 264 3.07 -17.60 9.26
CA GLY A 264 2.67 -16.37 8.57
C GLY A 264 1.69 -16.62 7.42
N ALA A 265 1.65 -15.68 6.48
CA ALA A 265 0.74 -15.72 5.34
C ALA A 265 1.39 -16.43 4.14
N GLU A 266 0.55 -17.04 3.29
CA GLU A 266 0.93 -17.57 2.00
C GLU A 266 -0.09 -17.15 0.94
N ILE A 267 0.43 -16.61 -0.17
CA ILE A 267 -0.34 -16.24 -1.36
C ILE A 267 0.23 -17.03 -2.52
N ILE A 268 -0.62 -17.79 -3.19
CA ILE A 268 -0.27 -18.56 -4.40
C ILE A 268 -1.06 -17.98 -5.56
N MET A 269 -0.37 -17.53 -6.59
CA MET A 269 -0.98 -17.03 -7.82
C MET A 269 -0.49 -17.84 -9.01
N THR A 270 -1.41 -18.35 -9.82
CA THR A 270 -1.12 -19.16 -11.00
C THR A 270 -1.70 -18.48 -12.23
N SER A 271 -0.87 -18.32 -13.27
CA SER A 271 -1.29 -17.79 -14.56
C SER A 271 -0.55 -18.48 -15.71
N PRO A 272 -1.04 -18.42 -16.95
CA PRO A 272 -0.29 -18.89 -18.11
C PRO A 272 1.04 -18.15 -18.25
N LEU A 273 2.08 -18.83 -18.72
CA LEU A 273 3.36 -18.19 -19.07
C LEU A 273 3.19 -17.16 -20.19
N ALA A 274 2.24 -17.41 -21.10
CA ALA A 274 1.90 -16.49 -22.17
C ALA A 274 1.16 -15.25 -21.60
N SER A 275 1.49 -14.06 -22.14
CA SER A 275 0.80 -12.82 -21.81
C SER A 275 -0.65 -12.86 -22.30
N PHE A 276 -1.56 -12.31 -21.51
CA PHE A 276 -2.89 -11.96 -21.98
C PHE A 276 -2.84 -10.79 -22.97
N LYS A 277 -3.84 -10.74 -23.87
CA LYS A 277 -3.97 -9.67 -24.85
C LYS A 277 -4.27 -8.34 -24.14
N PRO A 278 -3.69 -7.22 -24.59
CA PRO A 278 -4.08 -5.90 -24.09
C PRO A 278 -5.54 -5.61 -24.47
N CYS A 279 -6.27 -4.95 -23.58
CA CYS A 279 -7.64 -4.53 -23.85
C CYS A 279 -7.65 -3.39 -24.87
N GLN A 280 -8.27 -3.61 -26.04
CA GLN A 280 -8.26 -2.66 -27.15
C GLN A 280 -9.12 -1.40 -26.88
N HIS A 281 -10.07 -1.47 -25.95
CA HIS A 281 -10.99 -0.35 -25.67
C HIS A 281 -10.32 0.87 -25.04
N ASN A 282 -9.15 0.72 -24.42
CA ASN A 282 -8.42 1.84 -23.83
C ASN A 282 -7.40 2.51 -24.78
N LEU A 283 -7.12 1.92 -25.94
CA LEU A 283 -6.27 2.52 -26.97
C LEU A 283 -6.96 3.69 -27.70
N TYR A 284 -8.29 3.82 -27.63
CA TYR A 284 -9.02 4.91 -28.27
C TYR A 284 -9.10 6.21 -27.44
N LYS A 285 -8.71 6.20 -26.15
CA LYS A 285 -8.59 7.43 -25.36
C LYS A 285 -7.27 8.18 -25.57
N SER A 286 -6.27 7.57 -26.20
CA SER A 286 -5.01 8.24 -26.59
C SER A 286 -5.08 8.95 -27.95
N ALA A 287 -6.26 9.01 -28.58
CA ALA A 287 -6.51 9.89 -29.74
C ALA A 287 -6.53 11.40 -29.37
N PHE A 288 -6.38 11.76 -28.09
CA PHE A 288 -5.93 13.09 -27.70
C PHE A 288 -4.42 13.21 -27.88
N LYS A 289 -4.03 13.61 -29.10
CA LYS A 289 -2.73 14.21 -29.41
C LYS A 289 -2.40 15.27 -28.34
N GLY A 290 -1.34 15.07 -27.56
CA GLY A 290 -0.78 16.18 -26.79
C GLY A 290 -0.02 15.90 -25.48
N SER A 291 0.32 14.67 -25.12
CA SER A 291 1.39 14.41 -24.14
C SER A 291 1.71 12.93 -24.11
N GLY A 292 2.87 12.53 -24.62
CA GLY A 292 3.37 11.15 -24.64
C GLY A 292 3.78 10.63 -23.26
N SER A 293 2.94 10.79 -22.26
CA SER A 293 3.09 10.13 -20.97
C SER A 293 1.98 9.11 -20.84
N ILE A 294 2.36 7.82 -20.80
CA ILE A 294 1.59 6.78 -20.12
C ILE A 294 1.10 7.41 -18.81
N PRO A 295 -0.20 7.33 -18.45
CA PRO A 295 -0.66 7.89 -17.19
C PRO A 295 0.25 7.35 -16.10
N GLU A 296 0.97 8.24 -15.41
CA GLU A 296 1.73 7.88 -14.21
C GLU A 296 0.78 7.02 -13.37
N CYS A 297 1.21 5.80 -13.11
CA CYS A 297 0.47 4.90 -12.24
C CYS A 297 0.16 5.73 -10.99
N PRO A 298 -1.11 5.96 -10.63
CA PRO A 298 -1.40 6.57 -9.35
C PRO A 298 -0.84 5.58 -8.34
N LEU A 299 0.33 5.88 -7.79
CA LEU A 299 0.91 5.16 -6.67
C LEU A 299 -0.21 5.00 -5.66
N LEU A 300 -0.76 3.78 -5.59
CA LEU A 300 -1.86 3.48 -4.71
C LEU A 300 -1.33 3.72 -3.30
N THR A 301 -1.99 4.67 -2.64
CA THR A 301 -1.63 5.30 -1.36
C THR A 301 -0.49 6.31 -1.45
N LEU A 302 -0.83 7.54 -1.87
CA LEU A 302 -0.33 8.69 -1.12
C LEU A 302 -0.66 8.43 0.37
N PRO A 303 0.26 8.70 1.32
CA PRO A 303 0.02 8.41 2.74
C PRO A 303 -1.27 9.07 3.20
N ALA A 304 -2.15 8.30 3.87
CA ALA A 304 -3.47 8.72 4.35
C ALA A 304 -3.46 10.21 4.74
N HIS A 305 -4.12 11.05 3.93
CA HIS A 305 -3.89 12.49 3.85
C HIS A 305 -4.37 13.29 5.07
N LYS A 306 -4.60 12.65 6.22
CA LYS A 306 -5.03 13.30 7.46
C LYS A 306 -3.89 13.95 8.26
N PHE A 307 -2.64 13.91 7.80
CA PHE A 307 -1.54 14.61 8.48
C PHE A 307 -1.21 16.02 7.94
N LYS A 308 -1.94 16.53 6.93
CA LYS A 308 -1.71 17.88 6.40
C LYS A 308 -2.39 19.02 7.20
N ASN A 309 -3.27 18.74 8.16
CA ASN A 309 -4.00 19.77 8.92
C ASN A 309 -3.48 20.06 10.33
N LEU A 310 -2.16 20.10 10.53
CA LEU A 310 -1.54 20.63 11.77
C LEU A 310 -0.57 21.80 11.52
N LYS A 311 -0.73 22.52 10.39
CA LYS A 311 0.02 23.77 10.12
C LYS A 311 -0.77 25.07 10.37
N ASN A 312 -1.99 25.01 10.88
CA ASN A 312 -2.70 26.19 11.40
C ASN A 312 -2.70 26.18 12.93
N ILE A 313 -1.52 26.40 13.51
CA ILE A 313 -1.42 27.11 14.78
C ILE A 313 -0.70 28.40 14.41
N GLU A 314 -1.48 29.45 14.14
CA GLU A 314 -0.94 30.80 14.04
C GLU A 314 -0.24 31.16 15.36
N PRO A 315 0.93 31.79 15.32
CA PRO A 315 1.49 32.40 16.51
C PRO A 315 0.62 33.61 16.88
N GLU A 316 0.15 33.65 18.13
CA GLU A 316 -0.45 34.84 18.74
C GLU A 316 0.43 36.07 18.44
N LYS A 317 -0.03 36.91 17.52
CA LYS A 317 0.54 38.24 17.30
C LYS A 317 0.16 39.10 18.49
N LYS A 318 1.14 39.37 19.34
CA LYS A 318 1.09 40.45 20.34
C LYS A 318 0.61 41.74 19.67
N GLY A 319 -0.49 42.28 20.19
CA GLY A 319 -1.05 43.54 19.75
C GLY A 319 -0.05 44.68 19.93
N LEU A 320 0.33 45.31 18.82
CA LEU A 320 0.94 46.63 18.81
C LEU A 320 -0.16 47.62 18.42
N VAL A 321 -0.67 48.34 19.40
CA VAL A 321 -1.59 49.46 19.21
C VAL A 321 -0.81 50.63 18.63
N ARG A 322 -1.22 51.13 17.45
CA ARG A 322 -1.01 52.52 17.03
C ARG A 322 -1.94 52.94 15.88
N SER A 323 -2.98 53.68 16.29
CA SER A 323 -3.57 54.86 15.64
C SER A 323 -3.68 54.91 14.11
N GLN A 324 -4.92 54.84 13.60
CA GLN A 324 -5.29 55.39 12.29
C GLN A 324 -5.98 56.76 12.48
N SER A 325 -5.39 57.78 11.85
CA SER A 325 -6.08 59.04 11.51
C SER A 325 -6.76 58.86 10.15
N ILE A 326 -8.06 59.14 10.13
CA ILE A 326 -8.97 59.11 8.99
C ILE A 326 -8.77 60.37 8.14
N PHE A 327 -8.70 60.21 6.81
CA PHE A 327 -9.11 61.27 5.88
C PHE A 327 -9.92 60.71 4.70
N MET A 328 -10.89 61.52 4.31
CA MET A 328 -12.09 61.23 3.52
C MET A 328 -11.85 60.76 2.08
N LYS A 329 -12.86 60.05 1.52
CA LYS A 329 -13.45 60.44 0.22
C LYS A 329 -14.90 59.93 0.05
N LYS A 330 -15.78 60.90 -0.25
CA LYS A 330 -17.16 60.78 -0.72
C LYS A 330 -17.22 60.21 -2.15
N THR A 331 -18.38 59.63 -2.50
CA THR A 331 -19.27 59.90 -3.68
C THR A 331 -20.09 58.62 -3.93
N SER A 332 -21.39 58.52 -3.65
CA SER A 332 -22.60 59.14 -4.24
C SER A 332 -23.41 58.08 -5.00
N LYS A 333 -24.62 57.82 -4.48
CA LYS A 333 -25.80 57.24 -5.15
C LYS A 333 -26.23 58.17 -6.33
N ALA A 334 -27.16 57.89 -7.23
CA ALA A 334 -28.26 56.93 -7.41
C ALA A 334 -28.74 57.06 -8.89
N GLU A 335 -29.91 56.46 -9.18
CA GLU A 335 -30.79 56.61 -10.37
C GLU A 335 -30.60 55.52 -11.43
N ASP A 336 -31.62 54.92 -12.05
CA ASP A 336 -33.06 54.79 -11.79
C ASP A 336 -33.58 53.62 -12.68
N PHE A 337 -34.77 53.12 -12.33
CA PHE A 337 -35.60 52.02 -12.92
C PHE A 337 -36.01 52.21 -14.41
N PRO A 338 -36.96 51.44 -15.01
CA PRO A 338 -37.21 49.98 -15.10
C PRO A 338 -37.51 49.50 -16.55
N ALA A 339 -37.87 48.21 -16.70
CA ALA A 339 -39.06 47.71 -17.43
C ALA A 339 -38.83 46.72 -18.58
N GLY A 340 -39.67 45.66 -18.57
CA GLY A 340 -40.07 44.83 -19.71
C GLY A 340 -39.05 43.76 -20.09
N GLY A 341 -39.40 42.50 -20.36
CA GLY A 341 -40.70 41.92 -20.62
C GLY A 341 -40.52 40.79 -21.64
N LEU A 342 -40.85 39.57 -21.21
CA LEU A 342 -41.47 38.46 -21.97
C LEU A 342 -40.80 37.83 -23.20
N SER A 343 -41.12 36.53 -23.30
CA SER A 343 -41.09 35.63 -24.47
C SER A 343 -39.71 35.11 -24.88
N ASN A 344 -39.53 33.91 -25.43
CA ASN A 344 -40.21 32.60 -25.42
C ASN A 344 -39.24 31.69 -26.20
N SER A 345 -39.24 30.40 -25.88
CA SER A 345 -38.93 29.26 -26.78
C SER A 345 -37.69 29.32 -27.70
N ILE A 346 -36.77 28.36 -27.57
CA ILE A 346 -36.84 27.00 -28.15
C ILE A 346 -36.09 26.05 -27.22
#